data_AF-A0A9P7U357-F1
#
_entry.id   AF-A0A9P7U357-F1
#
_cell.length_a   1.000
_cell.length_b   1.000
_cell.length_c   1.000
_cell.angle_alpha   90.00
_cell.angle_beta   90.00
_cell.angle_gamma   90.00
#
_symmetry.space_group_name_H-M   'P 1'
#
loop_
_entity.id
_entity.type
_entity.pdbx_description
1 polymer ?
#
loop_
_entity_poly.entity_id
_entity_poly.type
_entity_poly.pdbx_seq_one_letter_code
_entity_poly.pdbx_strand_id
1 'polypeptide(L)'
;MHALGLLALLLPLVAADTGYSQCDCQTASGAGSGQTLTYNHDLSRWLCYHVYTNTASWSESEGRCIATQQPIPGDDWQTNCIVVGVQQGYYAFDSNGNPITNVPAMKVDTAVGNCD
;
A
#
# COMPACT_ATOMS: atom_id res chain seq x y z
N MET A 1 33.59 -44.43 -3.21
CA MET A 1 32.40 -43.56 -3.23
C MET A 1 32.16 -43.09 -1.81
N HIS A 2 32.63 -41.90 -1.45
CA HIS A 2 32.35 -41.28 -0.14
C HIS A 2 31.66 -39.95 -0.42
N ALA A 3 30.33 -39.96 -0.34
CA ALA A 3 29.51 -38.77 -0.39
C ALA A 3 29.60 -38.08 0.99
N LEU A 4 30.47 -37.07 1.09
CA LEU A 4 30.45 -36.15 2.22
C LEU A 4 29.29 -35.19 1.99
N GLY A 5 28.25 -35.36 2.81
CA GLY A 5 27.01 -34.62 2.76
C GLY A 5 27.24 -33.12 2.82
N LEU A 6 26.83 -32.45 1.75
CA LEU A 6 26.45 -31.05 1.78
C LEU A 6 25.25 -30.94 2.72
N LEU A 7 25.50 -30.67 4.01
CA LEU A 7 24.50 -30.03 4.84
C LEU A 7 24.25 -28.66 4.22
N ALA A 8 23.26 -28.63 3.33
CA ALA A 8 22.58 -27.41 2.96
C ALA A 8 22.02 -26.82 4.26
N LEU A 9 22.72 -25.82 4.79
CA LEU A 9 22.16 -24.82 5.68
C LEU A 9 21.01 -24.16 4.92
N LEU A 10 19.84 -24.82 4.94
CA LEU A 10 18.55 -24.24 4.65
C LEU A 10 18.25 -23.26 5.79
N LEU A 11 19.01 -22.17 5.83
CA LEU A 11 18.54 -20.96 6.48
C LEU A 11 17.28 -20.58 5.71
N PRO A 12 16.09 -20.56 6.33
CA PRO A 12 15.00 -19.83 5.74
C PRO A 12 15.49 -18.38 5.71
N LEU A 13 15.88 -17.90 4.52
CA LEU A 13 15.92 -16.48 4.24
C LEU A 13 14.47 -16.01 4.33
N VAL A 14 13.97 -15.84 5.55
CA VAL A 14 12.95 -14.83 5.80
C VAL A 14 13.71 -13.55 5.54
N ALA A 15 13.67 -13.07 4.29
CA ALA A 15 13.95 -11.69 4.01
C ALA A 15 13.09 -10.93 5.00
N ALA A 16 13.70 -10.34 6.02
CA ALA A 16 13.00 -9.43 6.90
C ALA A 16 12.51 -8.34 5.96
N ASP A 17 11.21 -8.34 5.68
CA ASP A 17 10.54 -7.25 4.98
C ASP A 17 10.96 -5.99 5.73
N THR A 18 11.89 -5.24 5.13
CA THR A 18 12.45 -4.04 5.71
C THR A 18 11.34 -3.03 5.58
N GLY A 19 10.43 -3.04 6.54
CA GLY A 19 9.25 -2.20 6.45
C GLY A 19 9.67 -0.74 6.29
N TYR A 20 8.74 0.03 5.74
CA TYR A 20 9.00 1.32 5.16
C TYR A 20 8.61 2.45 6.11
N SER A 21 9.26 3.59 5.95
CA SER A 21 8.99 4.78 6.76
C SER A 21 7.73 5.50 6.28
N GLN A 22 7.43 5.38 5.00
CA GLN A 22 6.29 6.05 4.38
C GLN A 22 5.83 5.32 3.12
N CYS A 23 4.51 5.36 2.87
CA CYS A 23 3.91 4.74 1.71
C CYS A 23 2.77 5.57 1.12
N ASP A 24 2.53 5.38 -0.17
CA ASP A 24 1.40 5.90 -0.95
C ASP A 24 0.91 4.85 -1.96
N CYS A 25 -0.27 5.08 -2.52
CA CYS A 25 -0.80 4.29 -3.64
C CYS A 25 -0.74 5.11 -4.92
N GLN A 26 -0.37 4.45 -6.01
CA GLN A 26 -0.47 4.97 -7.36
C GLN A 26 -1.51 4.17 -8.12
N THR A 27 -2.21 4.82 -9.04
CA THR A 27 -3.27 4.20 -9.83
C THR A 27 -3.17 4.58 -11.29
N ALA A 28 -3.84 3.82 -12.14
CA ALA A 28 -4.09 4.20 -13.52
C ALA A 28 -5.55 3.92 -13.90
N SER A 29 -6.07 4.72 -14.82
CA SER A 29 -7.41 4.59 -15.39
C SER A 29 -7.31 4.12 -16.84
N GLY A 30 -7.97 3.00 -17.17
CA GLY A 30 -7.91 2.34 -18.47
C GLY A 30 -7.45 0.88 -18.36
N ALA A 31 -7.56 0.13 -19.46
CA ALA A 31 -7.00 -1.21 -19.59
C ALA A 31 -5.95 -1.24 -20.73
N GLY A 32 -4.78 -1.81 -20.48
CA GLY A 32 -3.75 -2.05 -21.52
C GLY A 32 -2.32 -1.64 -21.16
N SER A 33 -1.38 -2.06 -22.01
CA SER A 33 0.05 -1.75 -21.94
C SER A 33 0.31 -0.31 -22.38
N GLY A 34 0.78 0.53 -21.47
CA GLY A 34 1.05 1.97 -21.73
C GLY A 34 0.45 2.92 -20.70
N GLN A 35 -0.14 2.40 -19.62
CA GLN A 35 -0.68 3.22 -18.55
C GLN A 35 0.42 3.81 -17.68
N THR A 36 0.36 5.14 -17.51
CA THR A 36 1.20 5.85 -16.55
C THR A 36 0.52 5.78 -15.19
N LEU A 37 1.22 5.22 -14.22
CA LEU A 37 0.81 5.25 -12.82
C LEU A 37 0.94 6.69 -12.31
N THR A 38 -0.12 7.19 -11.70
CA THR A 38 -0.13 8.49 -11.05
C THR A 38 -0.49 8.32 -9.58
N TYR A 39 0.09 9.19 -8.74
CA TYR A 39 -0.26 9.24 -7.32
C TYR A 39 -1.77 9.38 -7.11
N ASN A 40 -2.32 8.57 -6.21
CA ASN A 40 -3.72 8.58 -5.84
C ASN A 40 -3.87 8.95 -4.37
N HIS A 41 -4.10 10.25 -4.15
CA HIS A 41 -4.21 10.84 -2.82
C HIS A 41 -5.31 10.20 -1.97
N ASP A 42 -6.51 10.07 -2.52
CA ASP A 42 -7.66 9.60 -1.77
C ASP A 42 -7.52 8.13 -1.37
N LEU A 43 -7.01 7.27 -2.27
CA LEU A 43 -6.74 5.87 -1.95
C LEU A 43 -5.65 5.75 -0.88
N SER A 44 -4.56 6.50 -1.02
CA SER A 44 -3.45 6.51 -0.04
C SER A 44 -3.94 6.92 1.35
N ARG A 45 -4.70 8.00 1.42
CA ARG A 45 -5.30 8.52 2.65
C ARG A 45 -6.31 7.55 3.25
N TRP A 46 -7.13 6.93 2.41
CA TRP A 46 -8.11 5.94 2.84
C TRP A 46 -7.45 4.75 3.51
N LEU A 47 -6.42 4.16 2.88
CA LEU A 47 -5.66 3.05 3.47
C LEU A 47 -5.05 3.45 4.82
N CYS A 48 -4.43 4.63 4.88
CA CYS A 48 -3.80 5.11 6.09
C CYS A 48 -4.78 5.15 7.27
N TYR A 49 -5.98 5.68 7.04
CA TYR A 49 -7.01 5.82 8.08
C TYR A 49 -7.87 4.60 8.35
N HIS A 50 -7.92 3.60 7.47
CA HIS A 50 -8.85 2.46 7.65
C HIS A 50 -8.13 1.12 7.80
N VAL A 51 -6.92 0.98 7.27
CA VAL A 51 -6.14 -0.25 7.33
C VAL A 51 -4.99 -0.13 8.32
N TYR A 52 -4.31 1.02 8.35
CA TYR A 52 -3.07 1.23 9.11
C TYR A 52 -3.22 2.14 10.34
N THR A 53 -4.43 2.26 10.90
CA THR A 53 -4.78 3.18 12.03
C THR A 53 -3.87 3.11 13.25
N ASN A 54 -3.27 1.95 13.52
CA ASN A 54 -2.39 1.74 14.68
C ASN A 54 -0.90 1.68 14.31
N THR A 55 -0.57 1.74 13.02
CA THR A 55 0.80 1.58 12.50
C THR A 55 1.34 2.91 11.97
N ALA A 56 0.50 3.70 11.31
CA ALA A 56 0.90 4.89 10.58
C ALA A 56 -0.14 6.01 10.69
N SER A 57 0.30 7.23 10.40
CA SER A 57 -0.52 8.45 10.40
C SER A 57 -0.43 9.15 9.06
N TRP A 58 -1.54 9.72 8.62
CA TRP A 58 -1.57 10.50 7.39
C TRP A 58 -0.83 11.84 7.57
N SER A 59 0.08 12.16 6.64
CA SER A 59 0.76 13.45 6.55
C SER A 59 0.20 14.23 5.38
N GLU A 60 -0.57 15.29 5.64
CA GLU A 60 -1.10 16.19 4.60
C GLU A 60 0.02 16.93 3.85
N SER A 61 1.13 17.24 4.54
CA SER A 61 2.26 17.94 3.93
C SER A 61 3.03 17.07 2.93
N GLU A 62 3.08 15.76 3.17
CA GLU A 62 3.78 14.82 2.30
C GLU A 62 2.85 14.12 1.32
N GLY A 63 1.55 14.09 1.63
CA GLY A 63 0.58 13.29 0.88
C GLY A 63 0.85 11.79 1.03
N ARG A 64 1.32 11.36 2.21
CA ARG A 64 1.73 9.96 2.44
C ARG A 64 1.31 9.46 3.81
N CYS A 65 1.22 8.15 3.93
CA CYS A 65 1.05 7.47 5.20
C CYS A 65 2.41 7.24 5.83
N ILE A 66 2.67 7.84 6.99
CA ILE A 66 3.98 7.84 7.65
C ILE A 66 3.94 6.90 8.85
N ALA A 67 4.88 5.96 8.90
CA ALA A 67 5.05 5.04 10.02
C ALA A 67 5.21 5.81 11.34
N THR A 68 4.54 5.35 12.41
CA THR A 68 4.60 6.02 13.72
C THR A 68 5.47 5.27 14.73
N GLN A 69 5.19 3.99 14.93
CA GLN A 69 5.87 3.15 15.92
C GLN A 69 6.59 1.98 15.28
N GLN A 70 5.96 1.35 14.28
CA GLN A 70 6.49 0.22 13.55
C GLN A 70 6.52 0.56 12.06
N PRO A 71 7.53 0.07 11.31
CA PRO A 71 7.58 0.28 9.87
C PRO A 71 6.34 -0.30 9.16
N ILE A 72 5.94 0.31 8.05
CA ILE A 72 4.81 -0.18 7.24
C ILE A 72 5.29 -1.39 6.42
N PRO A 73 4.66 -2.58 6.52
CA PRO A 73 5.03 -3.72 5.67
C PRO A 73 4.68 -3.42 4.21
N GLY A 74 5.68 -3.40 3.32
CA GLY A 74 5.53 -2.90 1.95
C GLY A 74 4.66 -3.81 1.08
N ASP A 75 4.83 -5.13 1.23
CA ASP A 75 4.04 -6.13 0.52
C ASP A 75 2.55 -6.07 0.93
N ASP A 76 2.29 -5.85 2.22
CA ASP A 76 0.93 -5.64 2.72
C ASP A 76 0.36 -4.33 2.15
N TRP A 77 1.15 -3.25 2.11
CA TRP A 77 0.69 -1.97 1.56
C TRP A 77 0.34 -2.10 0.08
N GLN A 78 1.23 -2.69 -0.73
CA GLN A 78 0.99 -3.03 -2.13
C GLN A 78 -0.31 -3.83 -2.31
N THR A 79 -0.49 -4.89 -1.52
CA THR A 79 -1.67 -5.75 -1.57
C THR A 79 -2.94 -4.97 -1.24
N ASN A 80 -2.90 -4.13 -0.20
CA ASN A 80 -4.04 -3.32 0.21
C ASN A 80 -4.38 -2.23 -0.82
N CYS A 81 -3.41 -1.61 -1.48
CA CYS A 81 -3.68 -0.66 -2.57
C CYS A 81 -4.50 -1.34 -3.68
N ILE A 82 -4.14 -2.56 -4.06
CA ILE A 82 -4.87 -3.34 -5.08
C ILE A 82 -6.26 -3.73 -4.58
N VAL A 83 -6.36 -4.35 -3.41
CA VAL A 83 -7.62 -4.88 -2.89
C VAL A 83 -8.63 -3.75 -2.69
N VAL A 84 -8.22 -2.66 -2.04
CA VAL A 84 -9.09 -1.52 -1.80
C VAL A 84 -9.36 -0.75 -3.09
N GLY A 85 -8.32 -0.44 -3.88
CA GLY A 85 -8.46 0.37 -5.09
C GLY A 85 -9.28 -0.31 -6.20
N VAL A 86 -9.10 -1.61 -6.40
CA VAL A 86 -9.69 -2.33 -7.55
C VAL A 86 -10.94 -3.11 -7.15
N GLN A 87 -10.97 -3.71 -5.95
CA GLN A 87 -12.01 -4.69 -5.60
C GLN A 87 -13.07 -4.14 -4.63
N GLN A 88 -12.66 -3.48 -3.55
CA GLN A 88 -13.59 -3.02 -2.50
C GLN A 88 -14.13 -1.61 -2.77
N GLY A 89 -13.26 -0.72 -3.23
CA GLY A 89 -13.51 0.71 -3.41
C GLY A 89 -13.13 1.55 -2.20
N TYR A 90 -12.95 2.84 -2.43
CA TYR A 90 -12.55 3.84 -1.44
C TYR A 90 -13.31 5.16 -1.64
N TYR A 91 -13.19 6.08 -0.69
CA TYR A 91 -13.86 7.38 -0.75
C TYR A 91 -12.85 8.51 -0.65
N ALA A 92 -13.19 9.62 -1.32
CA ALA A 92 -12.52 10.90 -1.13
C ALA A 92 -12.87 11.48 0.25
N PHE A 93 -12.09 12.47 0.66
CA PHE A 93 -12.26 13.14 1.94
C PHE A 93 -12.75 14.58 1.74
N ASP A 94 -13.63 15.04 2.62
CA ASP A 94 -14.06 16.44 2.67
C ASP A 94 -12.95 17.35 3.24
N SER A 95 -13.20 18.66 3.26
CA SER A 95 -12.26 19.65 3.80
C SER A 95 -11.99 19.50 5.30
N ASN A 96 -12.82 18.75 6.02
CA ASN A 96 -12.66 18.46 7.45
C ASN A 96 -11.94 17.13 7.68
N GLY A 97 -11.56 16.41 6.61
CA GLY A 97 -10.91 15.12 6.68
C GLY A 97 -11.86 13.95 6.96
N ASN A 98 -13.17 14.12 6.77
CA ASN A 98 -14.14 13.03 6.86
C ASN A 98 -14.35 12.38 5.49
N PRO A 99 -14.53 11.07 5.39
CA PRO A 99 -14.82 10.44 4.11
C PRO A 99 -16.23 10.79 3.59
N ILE A 100 -16.32 11.09 2.29
CA ILE A 100 -17.56 11.44 1.59
C ILE A 100 -18.29 10.16 1.20
N THR A 101 -19.07 9.58 2.10
CA THR A 101 -19.73 8.26 1.93
C THR A 101 -21.16 8.32 1.38
N ASN A 102 -21.67 9.51 1.09
CA ASN A 102 -22.99 9.72 0.48
C ASN A 102 -23.00 9.60 -1.05
N VAL A 103 -21.91 9.15 -1.64
CA VAL A 103 -21.74 8.85 -3.07
C VAL A 103 -21.27 7.39 -3.23
N PRO A 104 -21.30 6.78 -4.43
CA PRO A 104 -20.71 5.46 -4.63
C PRO A 104 -19.19 5.45 -4.37
N ALA A 105 -18.66 4.36 -3.82
CA ALA A 105 -17.23 4.17 -3.66
C ALA A 105 -16.51 4.20 -5.01
N MET A 106 -15.37 4.87 -5.06
CA MET A 106 -14.50 4.91 -6.24
C MET A 106 -13.73 3.60 -6.38
N LYS A 107 -13.52 3.18 -7.63
CA LYS A 107 -12.64 2.06 -7.99
C LYS A 107 -11.76 2.47 -9.17
N VAL A 108 -10.58 1.87 -9.23
CA VAL A 108 -9.62 2.04 -10.33
C VAL A 108 -9.36 0.70 -11.00
N ASP A 109 -8.92 0.74 -12.25
CA ASP A 109 -8.59 -0.48 -13.00
C ASP A 109 -7.26 -1.09 -12.53
N THR A 110 -6.31 -0.23 -12.14
CA THR A 110 -4.99 -0.62 -11.64
C THR A 110 -4.61 0.22 -10.44
N ALA A 111 -4.05 -0.44 -9.41
CA ALA A 111 -3.43 0.20 -8.27
C ALA A 111 -2.13 -0.53 -7.90
N VAL A 112 -1.16 0.22 -7.40
CA VAL A 112 0.08 -0.31 -6.83
C VAL A 112 0.44 0.51 -5.59
N GLY A 113 1.17 -0.10 -4.66
CA GLY A 113 1.82 0.57 -3.56
C GLY A 113 3.19 1.12 -3.97
N ASN A 114 3.58 2.22 -3.36
CA ASN A 114 4.88 2.84 -3.48
C ASN A 114 5.36 3.25 -2.08
N CYS A 115 6.52 2.74 -1.65
CA CYS A 115 7.02 2.91 -0.29
C CYS A 115 8.51 3.28 -0.28
N ASP A 116 8.91 4.13 0.67
CA ASP A 116 10.30 4.59 0.88
C ASP A 116 10.80 4.37 2.33
#